data_AF-A0A4C1WZA8-F1
#
_entry.id   AF-A0A4C1WZA8-F1
#
_cell.length_a   1.000
_cell.length_b   1.000
_cell.length_c   1.000
_cell.angle_alpha   90.00
_cell.angle_beta   90.00
_cell.angle_gamma   90.00
#
_symmetry.space_group_name_H-M   'P 1'
#
loop_
_entity.id
_entity.type
_entity.pdbx_description
1 polymer ?
#
loop_
_entity_poly.entity_id
_entity_poly.type
_entity_poly.pdbx_seq_one_letter_code
_entity_poly.pdbx_strand_id
1 'polypeptide(L)'
;MVPSKLIRHLTTKHPSVAQKDKAYFLRLKDQSKKQVNLMSSPFKSSDKAQKARYVIANMLFKAKKPHSLAETLILLVCKEVVKIMISQEAVKEFEKIPASAETISSCINDISTTLN
;
A
#
# COMPACT_ATOMS: atom_id res chain seq x y z
N MET A 1 12.37 -26.57 10.32
CA MET A 1 13.09 -27.60 9.52
C MET A 1 14.07 -28.32 10.42
N VAL A 2 14.28 -29.62 10.23
CA VAL A 2 15.36 -30.35 10.91
C VAL A 2 16.73 -30.02 10.27
N PRO A 3 17.85 -30.11 11.01
CA PRO A 3 19.18 -29.67 10.54
C PRO A 3 19.61 -30.28 9.20
N SER A 4 19.41 -31.59 9.03
CA SER A 4 19.75 -32.31 7.79
C SER A 4 18.98 -31.80 6.57
N LYS A 5 17.70 -31.46 6.74
CA LYS A 5 16.87 -30.89 5.67
C LYS A 5 17.30 -29.46 5.33
N LEU A 6 17.70 -28.67 6.34
CA LEU A 6 18.17 -27.31 6.13
C LEU A 6 19.49 -27.28 5.34
N ILE A 7 20.46 -28.11 5.74
CA ILE A 7 21.75 -28.23 5.04
C ILE A 7 21.51 -28.61 3.57
N ARG A 8 20.73 -29.67 3.32
CA ARG A 8 20.39 -30.09 1.96
C ARG A 8 19.70 -28.99 1.15
N HIS A 9 18.78 -28.25 1.76
CA HIS A 9 18.08 -27.17 1.08
C HIS A 9 19.03 -26.03 0.70
N LEU A 10 19.90 -25.61 1.62
CA LEU A 10 20.90 -24.58 1.35
C LEU A 10 21.87 -25.02 0.25
N THR A 11 22.37 -26.26 0.28
CA THR A 11 23.32 -26.72 -0.75
C THR A 11 22.68 -26.88 -2.13
N THR A 12 21.42 -27.31 -2.21
CA THR A 12 20.76 -27.60 -3.50
C THR A 12 20.01 -26.40 -4.11
N LYS A 13 19.45 -25.52 -3.28
CA LYS A 13 18.61 -24.39 -3.74
C LYS A 13 19.30 -23.04 -3.57
N HIS A 14 20.23 -22.92 -2.62
CA HIS A 14 20.91 -21.66 -2.33
C HIS A 14 22.43 -21.86 -2.12
N PRO A 15 23.14 -22.45 -3.11
CA PRO A 15 24.54 -22.85 -2.96
C PRO A 15 25.45 -21.68 -2.56
N SER A 16 25.13 -20.46 -3.02
CA SER A 16 25.87 -19.22 -2.70
C SER A 16 25.90 -18.87 -1.20
N VAL A 17 24.94 -19.36 -0.41
CA VAL A 17 24.84 -19.09 1.02
C VAL A 17 24.99 -20.34 1.88
N ALA A 18 25.27 -21.51 1.28
CA ALA A 18 25.31 -22.79 1.97
C ALA A 18 26.43 -22.90 3.02
N GLN A 19 27.53 -22.16 2.81
CA GLN A 19 28.70 -22.12 3.71
C GLN A 19 28.69 -20.89 4.63
N LYS A 20 27.62 -20.10 4.64
CA LYS A 20 27.54 -18.91 5.49
C LYS A 20 27.23 -19.29 6.93
N ASP A 21 27.75 -18.50 7.86
CA ASP A 21 27.63 -18.75 9.28
C ASP A 21 26.29 -18.23 9.85
N LYS A 22 25.99 -18.57 11.09
CA LYS A 22 24.77 -18.14 11.77
C LYS A 22 24.65 -16.61 11.85
N ALA A 23 25.77 -15.88 12.00
CA ALA A 23 25.72 -14.43 12.10
C ALA A 23 25.26 -13.78 10.79
N TYR A 24 25.65 -14.33 9.63
CA TYR A 24 25.11 -13.88 8.34
C TYR A 24 23.58 -13.94 8.28
N PHE A 25 22.98 -15.08 8.65
CA PHE A 25 21.52 -15.24 8.61
C PHE A 25 20.80 -14.37 9.65
N LEU A 26 21.41 -14.11 10.80
CA LEU A 26 20.86 -13.16 11.79
C LEU A 26 20.84 -11.75 11.23
N ARG A 27 21.93 -11.28 10.60
CA ARG A 27 21.97 -9.97 9.93
C ARG A 27 20.95 -9.87 8.80
N LEU A 28 20.84 -10.92 7.97
CA LEU A 28 19.89 -10.97 6.87
C LEU A 28 18.45 -10.89 7.38
N LYS A 29 18.12 -11.64 8.44
CA LYS A 29 16.80 -11.57 9.11
C LYS A 29 16.51 -10.15 9.59
N ASP A 30 17.47 -9.48 10.21
CA ASP A 30 17.26 -8.13 10.73
C ASP A 30 17.12 -7.10 9.60
N GLN A 31 17.87 -7.27 8.50
CA GLN A 31 17.71 -6.46 7.29
C GLN A 31 16.34 -6.67 6.64
N SER A 32 15.87 -7.93 6.53
CA SER A 32 14.53 -8.25 6.03
C SER A 32 13.45 -7.65 6.91
N LYS A 33 13.57 -7.74 8.24
CA LYS A 33 12.62 -7.09 9.16
C LYS A 33 12.58 -5.57 8.97
N LYS A 34 13.75 -4.94 8.83
CA LYS A 34 13.83 -3.50 8.54
C LYS A 34 13.17 -3.17 7.20
N GLN A 35 13.41 -3.94 6.14
CA GLN A 35 12.74 -3.76 4.85
C GLN A 35 11.22 -3.93 4.94
N VAL A 36 10.73 -4.97 5.62
CA VAL A 36 9.30 -5.19 5.83
C VAL A 36 8.67 -4.04 6.61
N ASN A 37 9.35 -3.52 7.64
CA ASN A 37 8.87 -2.35 8.39
C ASN A 37 8.85 -1.09 7.52
N LEU A 38 9.87 -0.87 6.70
CA LEU A 38 9.93 0.26 5.76
C LEU A 38 8.85 0.17 4.67
N MET A 39 8.51 -1.03 4.20
CA MET A 39 7.42 -1.26 3.25
C MET A 39 6.04 -1.14 3.89
N SER A 40 5.86 -1.64 5.10
CA SER A 40 4.56 -1.66 5.78
C SER A 40 4.19 -0.35 6.46
N SER A 41 5.16 0.47 6.86
CA SER A 41 4.89 1.75 7.53
C SER A 41 4.20 2.80 6.64
N PRO A 42 4.61 3.06 5.39
CA PRO A 42 3.94 4.01 4.51
C PRO A 42 2.67 3.43 3.85
N PHE A 43 2.54 2.11 3.79
CA PHE A 43 1.44 1.42 3.10
C PHE A 43 0.31 0.93 4.02
N LYS A 44 0.45 1.09 5.34
CA LYS A 44 -0.68 0.95 6.28
C LYS A 44 -1.62 2.16 6.14
N SER A 45 -2.24 2.30 4.98
CA SER A 45 -3.43 3.13 4.86
C SER A 45 -4.47 2.55 5.82
N SER A 46 -5.05 3.39 6.68
CA SER A 46 -6.17 2.99 7.52
C SER A 46 -7.26 2.34 6.67
N ASP A 47 -7.95 1.30 7.17
CA ASP A 47 -9.12 0.71 6.52
C ASP A 47 -10.12 1.78 6.06
N LYS A 48 -10.24 2.88 6.82
CA LYS A 48 -11.07 4.02 6.48
C LYS A 48 -10.57 4.76 5.22
N ALA A 49 -9.27 4.97 5.10
CA ALA A 49 -8.65 5.61 3.95
C ALA A 49 -8.78 4.74 2.68
N GLN A 50 -8.62 3.42 2.81
CA GLN A 50 -8.83 2.48 1.71
C GLN A 50 -10.30 2.46 1.25
N LYS A 51 -11.25 2.45 2.20
CA LYS A 51 -12.68 2.56 1.87
C LYS A 51 -13.00 3.87 1.17
N ALA A 52 -12.49 5.00 1.68
CA ALA A 52 -12.67 6.30 1.05
C ALA A 52 -12.13 6.35 -0.39
N ARG A 53 -10.94 5.76 -0.64
CA ARG A 53 -10.38 5.61 -1.99
C ARG A 53 -11.36 4.87 -2.92
N TYR A 54 -11.88 3.72 -2.49
CA TYR A 54 -12.82 2.95 -3.30
C TYR A 54 -14.12 3.71 -3.60
N VAL A 55 -14.61 4.50 -2.63
CA VAL A 55 -15.78 5.38 -2.86
C VAL A 55 -15.50 6.40 -3.95
N ILE A 56 -14.35 7.08 -3.91
CA ILE A 56 -13.95 8.05 -4.94
C ILE A 56 -13.82 7.37 -6.31
N ALA A 57 -13.11 6.25 -6.38
CA ALA A 57 -12.93 5.48 -7.62
C ALA A 57 -14.26 5.04 -8.23
N ASN A 58 -15.17 4.51 -7.41
CA ASN A 58 -16.49 4.08 -7.85
C ASN A 58 -17.35 5.25 -8.37
N MET A 59 -17.32 6.40 -7.69
CA MET A 59 -18.02 7.60 -8.16
C MET A 59 -17.50 8.06 -9.54
N LEU A 60 -16.17 8.08 -9.73
CA LEU A 60 -15.56 8.45 -11.00
C LEU A 60 -15.88 7.45 -12.10
N PHE A 61 -15.82 6.15 -11.80
CA PHE A 61 -16.20 5.08 -12.73
C PHE A 61 -17.66 5.23 -13.18
N LYS A 62 -18.60 5.35 -12.25
CA LYS A 62 -20.03 5.54 -12.55
C LYS A 62 -20.29 6.80 -13.36
N ALA A 63 -19.61 7.90 -13.03
CA ALA A 63 -19.75 9.17 -13.73
C ALA A 63 -18.95 9.23 -15.06
N LYS A 64 -18.20 8.17 -15.40
CA LYS A 64 -17.28 8.11 -16.55
C LYS A 64 -16.34 9.32 -16.62
N LYS A 65 -15.81 9.72 -15.47
CA LYS A 65 -14.90 10.87 -15.35
C LYS A 65 -13.44 10.41 -15.31
N PRO A 66 -12.49 11.28 -15.73
CA PRO A 66 -11.08 10.95 -15.66
C PRO A 66 -10.64 10.73 -14.21
N HIS A 67 -9.77 9.74 -14.00
CA HIS A 67 -9.26 9.39 -12.67
C HIS A 67 -8.42 10.51 -12.04
N SER A 68 -7.79 11.36 -12.86
CA SER A 68 -7.04 12.54 -12.40
C SER A 68 -7.89 13.53 -11.60
N LEU A 69 -9.21 13.55 -11.83
CA LEU A 69 -10.14 14.43 -11.12
C LEU A 69 -10.20 14.14 -9.61
N ALA A 70 -9.85 12.92 -9.19
CA ALA A 70 -9.74 12.55 -7.78
C ALA A 70 -8.76 13.46 -7.03
N GLU A 71 -7.56 13.59 -7.58
CA GLU A 71 -6.46 14.35 -6.98
C GLU A 71 -6.63 15.86 -7.20
N THR A 72 -6.98 16.26 -8.44
CA THR A 72 -6.98 17.68 -8.82
C THR A 72 -8.20 18.46 -8.34
N LEU A 73 -9.30 17.79 -7.99
CA LEU A 73 -10.54 18.48 -7.61
C LEU A 73 -11.20 17.87 -6.38
N ILE A 74 -11.53 16.58 -6.41
CA ILE A 74 -12.35 15.96 -5.36
C ILE A 74 -11.65 16.05 -4.01
N LEU A 75 -10.38 15.67 -3.93
CA LEU A 75 -9.64 15.71 -2.68
C LEU A 75 -9.43 17.14 -2.18
N LEU A 76 -9.18 18.10 -3.07
CA LEU A 76 -9.06 19.52 -2.72
C LEU A 76 -10.36 20.09 -2.13
N VAL A 77 -11.49 19.83 -2.79
CA VAL A 77 -12.80 20.27 -2.31
C VAL A 77 -13.12 19.65 -0.96
N CYS A 78 -12.88 18.34 -0.78
CA CYS A 78 -13.10 17.69 0.51
C CYS A 78 -12.25 18.32 1.62
N LYS A 79 -10.97 18.64 1.35
CA LYS A 79 -10.08 19.29 2.32
C LYS A 79 -10.59 20.67 2.73
N GLU A 80 -10.99 21.52 1.78
CA GLU A 80 -11.51 22.85 2.08
C GLU A 80 -12.85 22.81 2.83
N VAL A 81 -13.78 21.94 2.42
CA VAL A 81 -15.06 21.78 3.11
C VAL A 81 -14.86 21.30 4.56
N VAL A 82 -14.01 20.31 4.77
CA VAL A 82 -13.71 19.77 6.12
C VAL A 82 -13.01 20.79 7.00
N LYS A 83 -12.11 21.57 6.42
CA LYS A 83 -11.44 22.68 7.11
C LYS A 83 -12.43 23.71 7.63
N ILE A 84 -13.43 24.09 6.82
CA ILE A 84 -14.44 25.09 7.19
C ILE A 84 -15.46 24.51 8.18
N MET A 85 -15.93 23.28 7.95
CA MET A 85 -17.06 22.69 8.69
C MET A 85 -16.67 21.94 9.95
N ILE A 86 -15.46 21.38 10.01
CA ILE A 86 -15.03 20.49 11.11
C ILE A 86 -13.86 21.13 11.85
N SER A 87 -12.66 21.08 11.27
CA SER A 87 -11.46 21.70 11.82
C SER A 87 -10.27 21.51 10.88
N GLN A 88 -9.22 22.31 11.08
CA GLN A 88 -7.96 22.17 10.35
C GLN A 88 -7.25 20.84 10.66
N GLU A 89 -7.39 20.32 11.87
CA GLU A 89 -6.78 19.05 12.29
C GLU A 89 -7.39 17.86 11.54
N ALA A 90 -8.70 17.90 11.27
CA ALA A 90 -9.42 16.85 10.55
C ALA A 90 -8.95 16.70 9.09
N VAL A 91 -8.41 17.78 8.49
CA VAL A 91 -7.87 17.77 7.12
C VAL A 91 -6.71 16.78 6.96
N LYS A 92 -5.90 16.58 8.02
CA LYS A 92 -4.75 15.65 8.00
C LYS A 92 -5.17 14.20 7.79
N GLU A 93 -6.40 13.82 8.15
CA GLU A 93 -6.92 12.48 7.89
C GLU A 93 -7.17 12.25 6.38
N PHE A 94 -7.50 13.29 5.63
CA PHE A 94 -7.72 13.20 4.18
C PHE A 94 -6.40 13.04 3.41
N GLU A 95 -5.29 13.50 3.96
CA GLU A 95 -3.95 13.28 3.37
C GLU A 95 -3.53 11.80 3.40
N LYS A 96 -4.13 11.00 4.28
CA LYS A 96 -3.88 9.57 4.36
C LYS A 96 -4.59 8.78 3.27
N ILE A 97 -5.51 9.40 2.52
CA ILE A 97 -6.22 8.75 1.41
C ILE A 97 -5.27 8.71 0.21
N PRO A 98 -4.86 7.51 -0.26
CA PRO A 98 -4.04 7.41 -1.46
C PRO A 98 -4.94 7.63 -2.67
N ALA A 99 -4.93 8.86 -3.19
CA ALA A 99 -5.80 9.31 -4.27
C ALA A 99 -5.04 9.73 -5.54
N SER A 100 -3.78 9.31 -5.70
CA SER A 100 -3.00 9.58 -6.91
C SER A 100 -3.72 9.03 -8.14
N ALA A 101 -3.49 9.68 -9.28
CA ALA A 101 -4.07 9.27 -10.56
C ALA A 101 -3.89 7.76 -10.84
N GLU A 102 -2.68 7.23 -10.65
CA GLU A 102 -2.33 5.82 -10.86
C GLU A 102 -3.07 4.90 -9.89
N THR A 103 -3.14 5.32 -8.62
CA THR A 103 -3.77 4.54 -7.56
C THR A 103 -5.29 4.43 -7.78
N ILE A 104 -5.92 5.52 -8.21
CA ILE A 104 -7.35 5.54 -8.55
C ILE A 104 -7.60 4.78 -9.84
N SER A 105 -6.73 4.90 -10.85
CA SER A 105 -6.85 4.12 -12.09
C SER A 105 -6.79 2.62 -11.82
N SER A 106 -5.86 2.16 -10.98
CA SER A 106 -5.79 0.74 -10.57
C SER A 106 -7.09 0.31 -9.89
N CYS A 107 -7.61 1.12 -8.97
CA CYS A 107 -8.85 0.82 -8.25
C CYS A 107 -10.07 0.77 -9.18
N ILE A 108 -10.15 1.63 -10.19
CA ILE A 108 -11.20 1.60 -11.21
C ILE A 108 -11.12 0.33 -12.06
N ASN A 109 -9.90 -0.10 -12.43
CA ASN A 109 -9.71 -1.36 -13.15
C ASN A 109 -10.18 -2.54 -12.29
N ASP A 110 -9.84 -2.57 -11.01
CA ASP A 110 -10.32 -3.59 -10.07
C ASP A 110 -11.85 -3.64 -10.03
N ILE A 111 -12.50 -2.47 -9.86
CA ILE A 111 -13.97 -2.34 -9.87
C ILE A 111 -14.56 -2.91 -11.17
N SER A 112 -13.98 -2.54 -12.32
CA SER A 112 -14.42 -3.04 -13.63
C SER A 112 -14.28 -4.55 -13.76
N THR A 113 -13.22 -5.15 -13.21
CA THR A 113 -13.02 -6.61 -13.25
C THR A 113 -13.94 -7.38 -12.30
N THR A 114 -14.42 -6.75 -11.22
CA THR A 114 -15.35 -7.39 -10.27
C THR A 114 -16.83 -7.27 -10.66
N LEU A 115 -17.17 -6.36 -11.57
CA LEU A 115 -18.54 -6.10 -12.03
C LEU A 115 -18.88 -6.78 -13.37
N ASN A 116 -17.88 -7.32 -14.08
CA ASN A 116 -18.06 -8.19 -15.26
C ASN A 116 -17.93 -9.66 -14.86
#